data_AF-A0A9D1D469-F1
#
_entry.id   AF-A0A9D1D469-F1
#
_cell.length_a   1.000
_cell.length_b   1.000
_cell.length_c   1.000
_cell.angle_alpha   90.00
_cell.angle_beta   90.00
_cell.angle_gamma   90.00
#
_symmetry.space_group_name_H-M   'P 1'
#
loop_
_entity.id
_entity.type
_entity.pdbx_description
1 polymer ?
#
loop_
_entity_poly.entity_id
_entity_poly.type
_entity_poly.pdbx_seq_one_letter_code
_entity_poly.pdbx_strand_id
1 'polypeptide(L)'
;MNEKNSSFIGFEYMEVPVKSSKESLYVDSYRNFGWEYEGNTTQEVKDGNVTMKFKRDRKIRNKAELSRLQRQFEACAHEIEALEKSETTAATIVSFSVGLVGTALLGGAMFSYLAGMLPLMVVLAIPGFIGWIVPYFCYQKLKRNRRQQIAPLIEQKHDEIYEVCQRGCSLLTV
;
A
#
# COMPACT_ATOMS: atom_id res chain seq x y z
N MET A 1 -8.01 46.60 30.03
CA MET A 1 -8.37 45.28 30.59
C MET A 1 -8.80 44.37 29.44
N ASN A 2 -7.89 43.55 28.93
CA ASN A 2 -8.25 42.30 28.23
C ASN A 2 -6.97 41.46 28.16
N GLU A 3 -6.71 40.75 29.26
CA GLU A 3 -5.69 39.73 29.33
C GLU A 3 -6.04 38.64 28.31
N LYS A 4 -5.35 38.65 27.16
CA LYS A 4 -5.18 37.42 26.40
C LYS A 4 -4.39 36.50 27.32
N ASN A 5 -5.11 35.64 28.03
CA ASN A 5 -4.55 34.47 28.70
C ASN A 5 -3.88 33.61 27.63
N SER A 6 -2.65 33.96 27.27
CA SER A 6 -1.74 33.11 26.53
C SER A 6 -1.30 32.01 27.49
N SER A 7 -2.23 31.11 27.81
CA SER A 7 -1.89 29.80 28.36
C SER A 7 -0.84 29.24 27.42
N PHE A 8 0.36 28.99 27.94
CA PHE A 8 1.41 28.32 27.19
C PHE A 8 0.87 26.98 26.67
N ILE A 9 0.66 26.91 25.36
CA ILE A 9 0.31 25.68 24.65
C ILE A 9 1.62 25.09 24.16
N GLY A 10 2.06 24.02 24.81
CA GLY A 10 3.16 23.22 24.31
C GLY A 10 2.64 22.34 23.16
N PHE A 11 3.31 22.36 22.02
CA PHE A 11 2.99 21.47 20.91
C PHE A 11 3.86 20.20 20.95
N GLU A 12 3.23 19.06 20.69
CA GLU A 12 3.90 17.81 20.34
C GLU A 12 4.01 17.75 18.82
N TYR A 13 5.19 17.39 18.32
CA TYR A 13 5.45 17.20 16.90
C TYR A 13 5.69 15.73 16.60
N MET A 14 5.23 15.29 15.44
CA MET A 14 5.39 13.92 14.98
C MET A 14 5.58 13.90 13.48
N GLU A 15 6.48 13.04 13.02
CA GLU A 15 6.73 12.80 11.62
C GLU A 15 6.31 11.38 11.28
N VAL A 16 5.50 11.22 10.23
CA VAL A 16 5.01 9.90 9.79
C VAL A 16 5.37 9.71 8.31
N PRO A 17 6.14 8.66 7.95
CA PRO A 17 6.37 8.30 6.56
C PRO A 17 5.13 7.60 5.99
N VAL A 18 4.57 8.14 4.91
CA VAL A 18 3.35 7.62 4.27
C VAL A 18 3.54 7.58 2.75
N LYS A 19 2.95 6.61 2.06
CA LYS A 19 2.87 6.61 0.60
C LYS A 19 2.06 7.81 0.10
N SER A 20 2.51 8.45 -0.97
CA SER A 20 1.87 9.65 -1.50
C SER A 20 0.40 9.45 -1.87
N SER A 21 0.04 8.25 -2.34
CA SER A 21 -1.35 7.89 -2.65
C SER A 21 -2.27 7.82 -1.43
N LYS A 22 -1.74 7.69 -0.21
CA LYS A 22 -2.51 7.56 1.04
C LYS A 22 -2.44 8.81 1.92
N GLU A 23 -1.81 9.90 1.45
CA GLU A 23 -1.66 11.16 2.21
C GLU A 23 -3.01 11.68 2.71
N SER A 24 -4.03 11.76 1.85
CA SER A 24 -5.35 12.28 2.22
C SER A 24 -6.03 11.45 3.31
N LEU A 25 -5.89 10.12 3.26
CA LEU A 25 -6.45 9.22 4.27
C LEU A 25 -5.81 9.45 5.65
N TYR A 26 -4.48 9.62 5.67
CA TYR A 26 -3.75 9.89 6.91
C TYR A 26 -4.10 11.28 7.46
N VAL A 27 -4.16 12.32 6.63
CA VAL A 27 -4.54 13.67 7.09
C VAL A 27 -5.91 13.67 7.75
N ASP A 28 -6.90 13.02 7.14
CA ASP A 28 -8.26 12.96 7.68
C ASP A 28 -8.33 12.14 8.97
N SER A 29 -7.70 10.96 8.99
CA SER A 29 -7.69 10.07 10.16
C SER A 29 -6.96 10.70 11.35
N TYR A 30 -5.81 11.34 11.13
CA TYR A 30 -5.02 11.97 12.20
C TYR A 30 -5.69 13.20 12.79
N ARG A 31 -6.50 13.91 12.00
CA ARG A 31 -7.35 15.01 12.49
C ARG A 31 -8.33 14.52 13.55
N ASN A 32 -8.87 13.32 13.40
CA ASN A 32 -9.77 12.69 14.37
C ASN A 32 -9.09 12.28 15.68
N PHE A 33 -7.74 12.32 15.75
CA PHE A 33 -6.96 12.12 16.98
C PHE A 33 -6.35 13.42 17.54
N GLY A 34 -6.75 14.57 16.99
CA GLY A 34 -6.34 15.90 17.44
C GLY A 34 -5.04 16.40 16.83
N TRP A 35 -4.50 15.73 15.82
CA TRP A 35 -3.32 16.18 15.10
C TRP A 35 -3.70 17.17 13.99
N GLU A 36 -2.98 18.27 13.91
CA GLU A 36 -3.03 19.23 12.81
C GLU A 36 -1.88 18.97 11.83
N TYR A 37 -2.20 18.98 10.55
CA TYR A 37 -1.20 18.85 9.49
C TYR A 37 -0.40 20.16 9.35
N GLU A 38 0.92 20.08 9.44
CA GLU A 38 1.83 21.23 9.32
C GLU A 38 2.46 21.35 7.93
N GLY A 39 2.53 20.22 7.20
CA GLY A 39 3.07 20.15 5.85
C GLY A 39 3.79 18.83 5.59
N ASN A 40 4.22 18.62 4.35
CA ASN A 40 5.08 17.51 3.98
C ASN A 40 6.50 18.02 3.77
N THR A 41 7.48 17.22 4.20
CA THR A 41 8.86 17.47 3.78
C THR A 41 9.07 16.66 2.51
N THR A 42 9.17 17.34 1.37
CA THR A 42 9.55 16.77 0.08
C THR A 42 11.02 16.34 0.11
N GLN A 43 11.35 15.35 0.94
CA GLN A 43 12.57 14.58 0.74
C GLN A 43 12.31 13.67 -0.47
N GLU A 44 13.14 13.88 -1.49
CA GLU A 44 13.12 13.28 -2.82
C GLU A 44 12.33 11.97 -2.97
N VAL A 45 11.37 12.01 -3.89
CA VAL A 45 10.50 10.92 -4.35
C VAL A 45 11.31 9.79 -4.99
N LYS A 46 12.06 9.04 -4.19
CA LYS A 46 12.80 7.85 -4.66
C LYS A 46 11.97 6.57 -4.58
N ASP A 47 10.89 6.57 -3.80
CA ASP A 47 10.05 5.38 -3.59
C ASP A 47 8.55 5.69 -3.43
N GLY A 48 8.11 6.91 -3.81
CA GLY A 48 6.72 7.34 -3.64
C GLY A 48 6.27 7.54 -2.18
N ASN A 49 7.21 7.50 -1.23
CA ASN A 49 6.97 7.80 0.19
C ASN A 49 7.24 9.27 0.48
N VAL A 50 6.37 9.88 1.28
CA VAL A 50 6.39 11.27 1.71
C VAL A 50 6.35 11.31 3.23
N THR A 51 7.25 12.08 3.84
CA THR A 51 7.25 12.29 5.29
C THR A 51 6.33 13.46 5.63
N MET A 52 5.24 13.16 6.33
CA MET A 52 4.24 14.13 6.76
C MET A 52 4.53 14.61 8.18
N LYS A 53 4.42 15.92 8.42
CA LYS A 53 4.60 16.54 9.73
C LYS A 53 3.26 16.89 10.34
N PHE A 54 3.07 16.47 11.58
CA PHE A 54 1.87 16.72 12.37
C PHE A 54 2.24 17.42 13.69
N LYS A 55 1.38 18.35 14.11
CA LYS A 55 1.48 19.04 15.40
C LYS A 55 0.20 18.83 16.21
N ARG A 56 0.29 18.67 17.53
CA ARG A 56 -0.87 18.50 18.43
C ARG A 56 -0.64 19.20 19.76
N ASP A 57 -1.70 19.69 20.38
CA ASP A 57 -1.63 20.26 21.72
C ASP A 57 -1.22 19.19 22.76
N ARG A 58 -0.21 19.50 23.60
CA ARG A 58 0.27 18.62 24.67
C ARG A 58 -0.77 18.42 25.78
N LYS A 59 -1.75 19.32 25.94
CA LYS A 59 -2.81 19.23 26.96
C LYS A 59 -4.10 18.57 26.43
N ILE A 60 -3.98 17.48 25.70
CA ILE A 60 -5.15 16.73 25.21
C ILE A 60 -5.77 15.87 26.32
N ARG A 61 -7.09 15.93 26.49
CA ARG A 61 -7.83 14.99 27.37
C ARG A 61 -7.72 13.59 26.77
N ASN A 62 -7.61 12.58 27.64
CA ASN A 62 -7.61 11.17 27.25
C ASN A 62 -6.49 10.74 26.27
N LYS A 63 -5.27 11.27 26.44
CA LYS A 63 -4.09 10.94 25.60
C LYS A 63 -3.84 9.44 25.44
N ALA A 64 -4.01 8.66 26.52
CA ALA A 64 -3.73 7.23 26.51
C ALA A 64 -4.67 6.45 25.57
N GLU A 65 -5.97 6.79 25.54
CA GLU A 65 -6.92 6.15 24.64
C GLU A 65 -6.76 6.60 23.19
N LEU A 66 -6.46 7.89 22.95
CA LEU A 66 -6.18 8.39 21.61
C LEU A 66 -4.94 7.73 21.01
N SER A 67 -3.87 7.56 21.79
CA SER A 67 -2.69 6.81 21.36
C SER A 67 -2.99 5.32 21.12
N ARG A 68 -3.93 4.73 21.85
CA ARG A 68 -4.39 3.35 21.60
C ARG A 68 -5.14 3.25 20.28
N LEU A 69 -6.08 4.15 20.02
CA LEU A 69 -6.86 4.20 18.77
C LEU A 69 -5.96 4.52 17.56
N GLN A 70 -4.99 5.43 17.72
CA GLN A 70 -3.99 5.71 16.69
C GLN A 70 -3.20 4.44 16.32
N ARG A 71 -2.75 3.65 17.30
CA ARG A 71 -2.06 2.37 17.03
C ARG A 71 -2.97 1.34 16.35
N GLN A 72 -4.26 1.32 16.69
CA GLN A 72 -5.23 0.44 16.02
C GLN A 72 -5.41 0.85 14.55
N PHE A 73 -5.51 2.15 14.28
CA PHE A 73 -5.54 2.68 12.91
C PHE A 73 -4.27 2.33 12.14
N GLU A 74 -3.09 2.56 12.72
CA GLU A 74 -1.80 2.24 12.10
C GLU A 74 -1.66 0.73 11.79
N ALA A 75 -2.09 -0.14 12.71
CA ALA A 75 -2.11 -1.58 12.49
C ALA A 75 -3.02 -1.96 11.32
N CYS A 76 -4.23 -1.39 11.27
CA CYS A 76 -5.18 -1.62 10.18
C CYS A 76 -4.65 -1.11 8.83
N ALA A 77 -4.06 0.08 8.80
CA ALA A 77 -3.46 0.65 7.59
C ALA A 77 -2.29 -0.19 7.06
N HIS A 78 -1.45 -0.71 7.96
CA HIS A 78 -0.35 -1.60 7.61
C HIS A 78 -0.85 -2.96 7.07
N GLU A 79 -1.91 -3.51 7.65
CA GLU A 79 -2.56 -4.73 7.13
C GLU A 79 -3.08 -4.53 5.69
N ILE A 80 -3.75 -3.40 5.42
CA ILE A 80 -4.23 -3.07 4.06
C ILE A 80 -3.03 -3.01 3.09
N GLU A 81 -1.93 -2.36 3.48
CA GLU A 81 -0.74 -2.29 2.64
C GLU A 81 -0.10 -3.66 2.39
N ALA A 82 -0.03 -4.52 3.42
CA ALA A 82 0.48 -5.88 3.29
C ALA A 82 -0.40 -6.71 2.34
N LEU A 83 -1.72 -6.58 2.43
CA LEU A 83 -2.67 -7.24 1.54
C LEU A 83 -2.48 -6.78 0.09
N GLU A 84 -2.40 -5.48 -0.17
CA GLU A 84 -2.13 -4.91 -1.51
C GLU A 84 -0.80 -5.40 -2.09
N LYS A 85 0.25 -5.46 -1.26
CA LYS A 85 1.58 -5.95 -1.68
C LYS A 85 1.58 -7.44 -1.97
N SER A 86 0.81 -8.23 -1.24
CA SER A 86 0.74 -9.68 -1.44
C SER A 86 0.14 -10.05 -2.81
N GLU A 87 -0.86 -9.31 -3.29
CA GLU A 87 -1.46 -9.55 -4.60
C GLU A 87 -0.48 -9.31 -5.74
N THR A 88 0.21 -8.18 -5.66
CA THR A 88 1.14 -7.73 -6.70
C THR A 88 2.38 -8.62 -6.73
N THR A 89 2.91 -8.98 -5.57
CA THR A 89 4.10 -9.85 -5.47
C THR A 89 3.84 -11.23 -6.05
N ALA A 90 2.73 -11.88 -5.69
CA ALA A 90 2.41 -13.21 -6.22
C ALA A 90 2.15 -13.17 -7.74
N ALA A 91 1.46 -12.14 -8.25
CA ALA A 91 1.27 -11.97 -9.69
C ALA A 91 2.62 -11.74 -10.44
N THR A 92 3.55 -11.03 -9.80
CA THR A 92 4.88 -10.73 -10.34
C THR A 92 5.73 -12.00 -10.40
N ILE A 93 5.79 -12.79 -9.32
CA ILE A 93 6.53 -14.07 -9.27
C ILE A 93 6.06 -15.02 -10.36
N VAL A 94 4.73 -15.19 -10.52
CA VAL A 94 4.17 -16.04 -11.56
C VAL A 94 4.57 -15.53 -12.94
N SER A 95 4.45 -14.24 -13.20
CA SER A 95 4.80 -13.64 -14.50
C SER A 95 6.28 -13.83 -14.84
N PHE A 96 7.18 -13.62 -13.87
CA PHE A 96 8.61 -13.85 -14.05
C PHE A 96 8.95 -15.33 -14.29
N SER A 97 8.35 -16.25 -13.53
CA SER A 97 8.60 -17.68 -13.71
C SER A 97 8.21 -18.17 -15.10
N VAL A 98 7.04 -17.74 -15.60
CA VAL A 98 6.57 -18.11 -16.93
C VAL A 98 7.42 -17.46 -18.02
N GLY A 99 7.84 -16.19 -17.84
CA GLY A 99 8.77 -15.53 -18.75
C GLY A 99 10.15 -16.22 -18.84
N LEU A 100 10.68 -16.68 -17.70
CA LEU A 100 11.95 -17.42 -17.65
C LEU A 100 11.86 -18.74 -18.42
N VAL A 101 10.77 -19.49 -18.21
CA VAL A 101 10.51 -20.75 -18.92
C VAL A 101 10.33 -20.51 -20.42
N GLY A 102 9.59 -19.47 -20.82
CA GLY A 102 9.44 -19.10 -22.23
C GLY A 102 10.78 -18.73 -22.89
N THR A 103 11.63 -17.99 -22.19
CA THR A 103 12.97 -17.61 -22.67
C THR A 103 13.87 -18.84 -22.85
N ALA A 104 13.84 -19.79 -21.90
CA ALA A 104 14.60 -21.03 -22.00
C ALA A 104 14.17 -21.90 -23.19
N LEU A 105 12.85 -21.99 -23.45
CA LEU A 105 12.30 -22.72 -24.59
C LEU A 105 12.69 -22.10 -25.94
N LEU A 106 12.67 -20.77 -26.04
CA LEU A 106 13.14 -20.06 -27.24
C LEU A 106 14.64 -20.24 -27.47
N GLY A 107 15.44 -20.20 -26.41
CA GLY A 107 16.87 -20.52 -26.47
C GLY A 107 17.11 -21.94 -26.98
N GLY A 108 16.38 -22.93 -26.45
CA GLY A 108 16.44 -24.32 -26.92
C GLY A 108 16.00 -24.50 -28.37
N ALA A 109 14.99 -23.75 -28.84
CA ALA A 109 14.59 -23.75 -30.23
C ALA A 109 15.70 -23.20 -31.15
N MET A 110 16.41 -22.14 -30.72
CA MET A 110 17.54 -21.59 -31.45
C MET A 110 18.69 -22.61 -31.55
N PHE A 111 19.06 -23.25 -30.45
CA PHE A 111 20.09 -24.31 -30.49
C PHE A 111 19.69 -25.51 -31.35
N SER A 112 18.40 -25.88 -31.35
CA SER A 112 17.88 -26.96 -32.20
C SER A 112 17.97 -26.62 -33.69
N TYR A 113 17.78 -25.34 -34.05
CA TYR A 113 18.00 -24.85 -35.41
C TYR A 113 19.48 -24.92 -35.81
N LEU A 114 20.41 -24.50 -34.94
CA LEU A 114 21.85 -24.62 -35.20
C LEU A 114 22.30 -26.08 -35.37
N ALA A 115 21.67 -27.01 -34.66
CA ALA A 115 21.94 -28.45 -34.76
C ALA A 115 21.28 -29.13 -35.98
N GLY A 116 20.57 -28.38 -36.84
CA GLY A 116 19.86 -28.94 -38.00
C GLY A 116 18.61 -29.77 -37.66
N MET A 117 18.18 -29.78 -36.40
CA MET A 117 17.03 -30.55 -35.93
C MET A 117 15.73 -29.74 -36.00
N LEU A 118 15.25 -29.50 -37.23
CA LEU A 118 14.02 -28.73 -37.49
C LEU A 118 12.77 -29.20 -36.70
N PRO A 119 12.50 -30.50 -36.50
CA PRO A 119 11.32 -30.93 -35.73
C PRO A 119 11.38 -30.47 -34.27
N LEU A 120 12.56 -30.48 -33.66
CA LEU A 120 12.75 -30.09 -32.27
C LEU A 120 12.56 -28.58 -32.08
N MET A 121 12.99 -27.78 -33.06
CA MET A 121 12.76 -26.34 -33.09
C MET A 121 11.26 -26.02 -33.05
N VAL A 122 10.44 -26.68 -33.89
CA VAL A 122 8.99 -26.41 -33.96
C VAL A 122 8.30 -26.81 -32.65
N VAL A 123 8.68 -27.96 -32.08
CA VAL A 123 8.12 -28.46 -30.81
C VAL A 123 8.47 -27.54 -29.63
N LEU A 124 9.64 -26.90 -29.62
CA LEU A 124 10.03 -25.95 -28.56
C LEU A 124 9.49 -24.53 -28.81
N ALA A 125 9.40 -24.09 -30.06
CA ALA A 125 8.99 -22.72 -30.40
C ALA A 125 7.52 -22.46 -30.06
N ILE A 126 6.62 -23.39 -30.37
CA ILE A 126 5.18 -23.27 -30.09
C ILE A 126 4.89 -22.98 -28.60
N PRO A 127 5.37 -23.80 -27.64
CA PRO A 127 5.18 -23.52 -26.21
C PRO A 127 5.97 -22.30 -25.73
N GLY A 128 7.10 -21.94 -26.37
CA GLY A 128 7.83 -20.70 -26.08
C GLY A 128 6.99 -19.45 -26.36
N PHE A 129 6.32 -19.39 -27.52
CA PHE A 129 5.42 -18.29 -27.86
C PHE A 129 4.15 -18.27 -27.02
N ILE A 130 3.53 -19.44 -26.75
CA ILE A 130 2.38 -19.54 -25.85
C ILE A 130 2.76 -19.09 -24.43
N GLY A 131 3.95 -19.49 -23.95
CA GLY A 131 4.50 -19.07 -22.67
C GLY A 131 4.70 -17.56 -22.56
N TRP A 132 4.81 -16.81 -23.65
CA TRP A 132 4.90 -15.35 -23.61
C TRP A 132 3.52 -14.66 -23.56
N ILE A 133 2.48 -15.30 -24.11
CA ILE A 133 1.11 -14.77 -24.18
C ILE A 133 0.30 -15.09 -22.91
N VAL A 134 0.51 -16.26 -22.33
CA VAL A 134 -0.20 -16.73 -21.13
C VAL A 134 -0.04 -15.82 -19.89
N PRO A 135 1.14 -15.22 -19.58
CA PRO A 135 1.32 -14.32 -18.44
C PRO A 135 0.38 -13.13 -18.47
N TYR A 136 0.17 -12.52 -19.64
CA TYR A 136 -0.71 -11.36 -19.79
C TYR A 136 -2.16 -11.70 -19.45
N PHE A 137 -2.64 -12.84 -19.97
CA PHE A 137 -4.01 -13.29 -19.75
C PHE A 137 -4.23 -13.80 -18.31
N CYS A 138 -3.27 -14.55 -17.76
CA CYS A 138 -3.27 -14.97 -16.36
C CYS A 138 -3.21 -13.78 -15.41
N TYR A 139 -2.38 -12.77 -15.69
CA TYR A 139 -2.31 -11.55 -14.87
C TYR A 139 -3.66 -10.83 -14.84
N GLN A 140 -4.32 -10.67 -15.99
CA GLN A 140 -5.59 -9.95 -16.07
C GLN A 140 -6.73 -10.71 -15.37
N LYS A 141 -6.82 -12.05 -15.53
CA LYS A 141 -7.79 -12.88 -14.82
C LYS A 141 -7.52 -12.97 -13.32
N LEU A 142 -6.27 -13.19 -12.93
CA LEU A 142 -5.87 -13.28 -11.53
C LEU A 142 -6.10 -11.94 -10.82
N LYS A 143 -5.68 -10.82 -11.42
CA LYS A 143 -5.94 -9.48 -10.88
C LYS A 143 -7.43 -9.22 -10.67
N ARG A 144 -8.29 -9.69 -11.58
CA ARG A 144 -9.74 -9.50 -11.45
C ARG A 144 -10.35 -10.35 -10.32
N ASN A 145 -9.99 -11.62 -10.22
CA ASN A 145 -10.50 -12.52 -9.18
C ASN A 145 -9.97 -12.15 -7.80
N ARG A 146 -8.70 -11.79 -7.71
CA ARG A 146 -8.05 -11.43 -6.45
C ARG A 146 -8.56 -10.08 -5.95
N ARG A 147 -8.70 -9.08 -6.83
CA ARG A 147 -9.38 -7.82 -6.52
C ARG A 147 -10.82 -8.02 -6.02
N GLN A 148 -11.55 -9.00 -6.53
CA GLN A 148 -12.91 -9.31 -6.04
C GLN A 148 -12.93 -9.94 -4.63
N GLN A 149 -11.90 -10.71 -4.28
CA GLN A 149 -11.79 -11.31 -2.94
C GLN A 149 -11.20 -10.36 -1.91
N ILE A 150 -10.30 -9.48 -2.34
CA ILE A 150 -9.64 -8.52 -1.46
C ILE A 150 -10.45 -7.23 -1.32
N ALA A 151 -11.27 -6.85 -2.30
CA ALA A 151 -12.19 -5.71 -2.17
C ALA A 151 -13.08 -5.76 -0.91
N PRO A 152 -13.79 -6.86 -0.58
CA PRO A 152 -14.60 -6.92 0.63
C PRO A 152 -13.75 -6.88 1.91
N LEU A 153 -12.51 -7.41 1.88
CA LEU A 153 -11.60 -7.34 3.02
C LEU A 153 -11.05 -5.92 3.23
N ILE A 154 -10.75 -5.20 2.14
CA ILE A 154 -10.36 -3.79 2.17
C ILE A 154 -11.52 -2.94 2.69
N GLU A 155 -12.74 -3.18 2.20
CA GLU A 155 -13.92 -2.44 2.62
C GLU A 155 -14.17 -2.63 4.12
N GLN A 156 -14.13 -3.86 4.62
CA GLN A 156 -14.27 -4.13 6.05
C GLN A 156 -13.20 -3.41 6.89
N LYS A 157 -11.97 -3.33 6.39
CA LYS A 157 -10.88 -2.61 7.06
C LYS A 157 -11.06 -1.09 7.01
N HIS A 158 -11.67 -0.55 5.95
CA HIS A 158 -12.08 0.86 5.92
C HIS A 158 -13.19 1.16 6.91
N ASP A 159 -14.16 0.27 7.07
CA ASP A 159 -15.21 0.41 8.09
C ASP A 159 -14.63 0.39 9.52
N GLU A 160 -13.66 -0.49 9.80
CA GLU A 160 -12.92 -0.49 11.07
C GLU A 160 -12.20 0.84 11.31
N ILE A 161 -11.53 1.38 10.29
CA ILE A 161 -10.88 2.70 10.35
C ILE A 161 -11.90 3.80 10.65
N TYR A 162 -13.06 3.76 10.01
CA TYR A 162 -14.13 4.73 10.21
C TYR A 162 -14.63 4.71 11.65
N GLU A 163 -14.89 3.53 12.23
CA GLU A 163 -15.31 3.41 13.63
C GLU A 163 -14.25 3.94 14.60
N VAL A 164 -12.97 3.62 14.37
CA VAL A 164 -11.86 4.08 15.21
C VAL A 164 -11.73 5.60 15.16
N CYS A 165 -11.85 6.19 13.97
CA CYS A 165 -11.85 7.64 13.75
C CYS A 165 -13.06 8.31 14.43
N GLN A 166 -14.25 7.73 14.32
CA GLN A 166 -15.46 8.24 14.95
C GLN A 166 -15.34 8.24 16.48
N ARG A 167 -14.81 7.16 17.07
CA ARG A 167 -14.53 7.08 18.52
C ARG A 167 -13.49 8.12 18.93
N GLY A 168 -12.43 8.30 18.15
CA GLY A 168 -11.42 9.34 18.39
C GLY A 168 -12.03 10.74 18.41
N CYS A 169 -12.80 11.09 17.39
CA CYS A 169 -13.47 12.39 17.28
C CYS A 169 -14.46 12.65 18.43
N SER A 170 -15.20 11.62 18.84
CA SER A 170 -16.12 11.71 19.99
C SER A 170 -15.37 12.02 21.30
N LEU A 171 -14.19 11.45 21.51
CA LEU A 171 -13.37 11.68 22.71
C LEU A 171 -12.72 13.08 22.74
N LEU A 172 -12.56 13.71 21.58
CA LEU A 172 -12.04 15.08 21.48
C LEU A 172 -13.13 16.13 21.73
N THR A 173 -14.37 15.80 21.45
CA THR A 173 -15.52 16.72 21.55
C THR A 173 -16.11 16.76 22.98
N VAL A 174 -15.81 15.75 23.81
CA VAL A 174 -16.31 15.58 25.20
C VAL A 174 -15.31 16.09 26.25
#